data_AF-A0A958UYD7-F1
#
_entry.id   AF-A0A958UYD7-F1
#
_cell.length_a   1.000
_cell.length_b   1.000
_cell.length_c   1.000
_cell.angle_alpha   90.00
_cell.angle_beta   90.00
_cell.angle_gamma   90.00
#
_symmetry.space_group_name_H-M   'P 1'
#
loop_
_entity.id
_entity.type
_entity.pdbx_description
1 polymer ?
#
loop_
_entity_poly.entity_id
_entity_poly.type
_entity_poly.pdbx_seq_one_letter_code
_entity_poly.pdbx_strand_id
1 'polypeptide(L)' 'IMDRNWIHLRDGSKDDYDLVITSTEFVPEGTVVTMKGVVTLNKDFGAGYSYDLILENGSVIK' A
#
# COMPACT_ATOMS: atom_id res chain seq x y z
N ILE A 1 3.09 -10.38 -3.59
CA ILE A 1 1.84 -11.03 -4.06
C ILE A 1 1.52 -10.46 -5.44
N MET A 2 1.09 -11.29 -6.41
CA MET A 2 0.79 -10.85 -7.79
C MET A 2 1.93 -10.04 -8.43
N ASP A 3 3.18 -10.51 -8.29
CA ASP A 3 4.41 -9.82 -8.78
C ASP A 3 4.58 -8.38 -8.30
N ARG A 4 3.97 -8.04 -7.15
CA ARG A 4 4.06 -6.73 -6.50
C ARG A 4 4.39 -6.88 -5.02
N ASN A 5 5.00 -5.85 -4.47
CA ASN A 5 5.15 -5.64 -3.04
C ASN A 5 3.88 -4.98 -2.50
N TRP A 6 3.43 -5.47 -1.35
CA TRP A 6 2.24 -4.97 -0.65
C TRP A 6 2.74 -4.40 0.65
N ILE A 7 2.81 -3.09 0.71
CA ILE A 7 3.47 -2.36 1.79
C ILE A 7 2.37 -1.81 2.68
N HIS A 8 2.39 -2.22 3.95
CA HIS A 8 1.49 -1.74 4.99
C HIS A 8 2.08 -0.45 5.57
N LEU A 9 1.35 0.66 5.43
CA LEU A 9 1.77 1.98 5.89
C LEU A 9 1.08 2.33 7.21
N ARG A 10 1.86 2.88 8.14
CA ARG A 10 1.36 3.46 9.39
C ARG A 10 1.90 4.88 9.53
N ASP A 11 0.99 5.83 9.60
CA ASP A 11 1.30 7.26 9.78
C ASP A 11 0.85 7.81 11.15
N GLY A 12 0.24 6.97 11.99
CA GLY A 12 -0.29 7.34 13.31
C GLY A 12 -1.65 8.06 13.28
N SER A 13 -2.25 8.25 12.11
CA SER A 13 -3.58 8.89 12.01
C SER A 13 -4.71 7.93 12.35
N LYS A 14 -4.54 6.64 12.04
CA LYS A 14 -5.55 5.60 12.24
C LYS A 14 -4.91 4.21 12.33
N ASP A 15 -4.40 3.86 13.51
CA ASP A 15 -3.66 2.61 13.73
C ASP A 15 -4.50 1.34 13.57
N ASP A 16 -5.82 1.44 13.73
CA ASP A 16 -6.77 0.34 13.51
C ASP A 16 -7.08 0.09 12.02
N TYR A 17 -6.61 0.97 11.13
CA TYR A 17 -6.83 0.86 9.70
C TYR A 17 -5.53 0.51 8.98
N ASP A 18 -5.58 -0.56 8.19
CA ASP A 18 -4.43 -1.05 7.45
C ASP A 18 -4.37 -0.40 6.06
N LEU A 19 -3.66 0.72 5.94
CA LEU A 19 -3.46 1.39 4.68
C LEU A 19 -2.38 0.66 3.87
N VAL A 20 -2.78 0.10 2.73
CA VAL A 20 -1.86 -0.65 1.86
C VAL A 20 -1.51 0.12 0.59
N ILE A 21 -0.23 0.09 0.22
CA ILE A 21 0.24 0.53 -1.09
C ILE A 21 0.91 -0.62 -1.84
N THR A 22 0.52 -0.82 -3.10
CA THR A 22 1.22 -1.76 -3.99
C THR A 22 2.36 -1.06 -4.73
N SER A 23 3.53 -1.68 -4.77
CA SER A 23 4.73 -1.13 -5.44
C SER A 23 5.54 -2.24 -6.13
N THR A 24 6.41 -1.85 -7.07
CA THR A 24 7.47 -2.73 -7.59
C THR A 24 8.77 -2.58 -6.82
N GLU A 25 8.91 -1.52 -6.02
CA GLU A 25 10.07 -1.26 -5.17
C GLU A 25 9.96 -2.02 -3.85
N PHE A 26 11.10 -2.49 -3.33
CA PHE A 26 11.18 -3.11 -2.02
C PHE A 26 11.48 -2.06 -0.95
N VAL A 27 10.67 -2.05 0.10
CA VAL A 27 10.87 -1.18 1.28
C VAL A 27 11.01 -2.08 2.51
N PRO A 28 12.13 -2.00 3.26
CA PRO A 28 12.29 -2.76 4.50
C PRO A 28 11.28 -2.32 5.56
N GLU A 29 10.82 -3.28 6.37
CA GLU A 29 9.97 -3.00 7.54
C GLU A 29 10.65 -2.03 8.51
N GLY A 30 9.86 -1.16 9.16
CA GLY A 30 10.35 -0.14 10.09
C GLY A 30 11.01 1.07 9.44
N THR A 31 11.09 1.13 8.11
CA THR A 31 11.63 2.28 7.40
C THR A 31 10.61 3.43 7.36
N VAL A 32 11.03 4.62 7.77
CA VAL A 32 10.25 5.85 7.53
C VAL A 32 10.44 6.27 6.07
N VAL A 33 9.35 6.31 5.31
CA VAL A 33 9.37 6.61 3.87
C VAL A 33 8.26 7.60 3.50
N THR A 34 8.51 8.39 2.45
CA THR A 34 7.47 9.15 1.76
C THR A 34 7.12 8.39 0.48
N MET A 35 5.83 8.07 0.29
CA MET A 35 5.36 7.30 -0.85
C MET A 35 4.37 8.12 -1.69
N LYS A 36 4.39 7.93 -3.00
CA LYS A 36 3.35 8.42 -3.90
C LYS A 36 2.77 7.26 -4.70
N GLY A 37 1.44 7.15 -4.68
CA GLY A 37 0.68 6.19 -5.46
C GLY A 37 -0.63 6.79 -5.96
N VAL A 38 -1.40 5.97 -6.66
CA VAL A 38 -2.73 6.26 -7.17
C VAL A 38 -3.76 5.79 -6.16
N VAL A 39 -4.71 6.65 -5.79
CA VAL A 39 -5.83 6.27 -4.92
C VAL A 39 -6.84 5.45 -5.71
N THR A 40 -7.10 4.22 -5.27
CA THR A 40 -8.13 3.35 -5.84
C THR A 40 -9.14 2.97 -4.76
N LEU A 41 -10.42 3.04 -5.10
CA LEU A 41 -11.53 2.69 -4.20
C LEU A 41 -12.23 1.42 -4.68
N ASN A 42 -12.82 0.66 -3.74
CA ASN A 42 -13.62 -0.54 -4.00
C ASN A 42 -12.91 -1.54 -4.93
N LYS A 43 -11.63 -1.78 -4.67
CA LYS A 43 -10.78 -2.61 -5.51
C LYS A 43 -10.90 -4.07 -5.09
N ASP A 44 -11.27 -4.93 -6.02
CA ASP A 44 -11.21 -6.38 -5.86
C ASP A 44 -10.11 -6.97 -6.74
N PHE A 45 -9.18 -7.69 -6.11
CA PHE A 45 -8.13 -8.45 -6.78
C PHE A 45 -8.52 -9.94 -6.93
N GLY A 46 -9.67 -10.35 -6.39
CA GLY A 46 -10.09 -11.74 -6.33
C GLY A 46 -9.36 -12.52 -5.24
N ALA A 47 -9.68 -13.81 -5.10
CA ALA A 47 -9.08 -14.71 -4.10
C ALA A 47 -9.17 -14.19 -2.64
N GLY A 48 -10.16 -13.35 -2.33
CA GLY A 48 -10.37 -12.77 -1.00
C GLY A 48 -9.61 -11.46 -0.74
N TYR A 49 -8.87 -10.93 -1.71
CA TYR A 49 -8.17 -9.66 -1.61
C TYR A 49 -9.04 -8.51 -2.11
N SER A 50 -9.89 -7.97 -1.24
CA SER A 50 -10.76 -6.85 -1.56
C SER A 50 -10.51 -5.68 -0.59
N TYR A 51 -10.44 -4.46 -1.12
CA TYR A 51 -10.08 -3.26 -0.38
C TYR A 51 -11.04 -2.12 -0.73
N ASP A 52 -11.64 -1.52 0.29
CA ASP A 52 -12.46 -0.31 0.12
C ASP A 52 -11.62 0.89 -0.36
N LEU A 53 -10.35 0.94 0.06
CA LEU A 53 -9.34 1.91 -0.33
C LEU A 53 -7.97 1.23 -0.36
N ILE A 54 -7.23 1.45 -1.45
CA ILE A 54 -5.85 1.00 -1.62
C ILE A 54 -5.07 2.01 -2.47
N LEU A 55 -3.77 2.10 -2.25
CA LEU A 55 -2.86 2.85 -3.11
C LEU A 55 -2.20 1.92 -4.13
N GLU A 56 -2.24 2.27 -5.41
CA GLU A 56 -1.62 1.48 -6.48
C GLU A 56 -0.44 2.20 -7.13
N ASN A 57 0.51 1.43 -7.69
CA ASN A 57 1.69 1.93 -8.38
C ASN A 57 2.52 2.91 -7.51
N GLY A 58 2.73 2.54 -6.26
CA GLY A 58 3.52 3.27 -5.29
C GLY A 58 4.98 3.41 -5.71
N SER A 59 5.53 4.60 -5.49
CA SER A 59 6.96 4.90 -5.65
C SER A 59 7.48 5.67 -4.46
N VAL A 60 8.74 5.41 -4.08
CA VAL A 60 9.39 6.13 -2.98
C VAL A 60 9.79 7.52 -3.48
N ILE A 61 9.37 8.56 -2.76
CA ILE A 61 9.83 9.94 -2.98
C ILE A 61 11.03 10.19 -2.06
N LYS A 62 12.12 10.67 -2.66
CA LYS A 62 13.32 11.16 -1.95
C LYS A 62 13.16 12.60 -1.50
#